data_AF-A0A1Z5JMT6-F1
#
_entry.id   AF-A0A1Z5JMT6-F1
#
_cell.length_a   1.000
_cell.length_b   1.000
_cell.length_c   1.000
_cell.angle_alpha   90.00
_cell.angle_beta   90.00
_cell.angle_gamma   90.00
#
_symmetry.space_group_name_H-M   'P 1'
#
loop_
_entity.id
_entity.type
_entity.pdbx_description
1 polymer ?
#
loop_
_entity_poly.entity_id
_entity_poly.type
_entity_poly.pdbx_seq_one_letter_code
_entity_poly.pdbx_strand_id
1 'polypeptide(L)'
;MKAIQVVIYLSFLSITTSFTPSTISSRTTKTTTTQRKAFDASAVDAFYQSQPYLAAFLTCGVKAGSADFVAQKQQASQAKKEESQGECEFDVSRNLAFLVYGGLWQGIFQQCLYLHLYPVLFGASPTLESIACQVAFDVLITGPILCIPVSYSVKSMFASGEVSLEAVERGLQHYWRDITTKGLMKTYGSIWVPAQCLTFGVVPPHLRVVFVAAVSFFWVTRLSAISSSLPLSSTTAASASMPPFTLLRLCGDAQPESRAYQQL
;
A
#
# COMPACT_ATOMS: atom_id res chain seq x y z
N MET A 1 5.14 13.51 26.69
CA MET A 1 5.51 14.33 25.51
C MET A 1 7.02 14.44 25.25
N LYS A 2 7.92 14.25 26.23
CA LYS A 2 9.39 14.32 26.01
C LYS A 2 10.00 13.11 25.28
N ALA A 3 9.34 11.95 25.25
CA ALA A 3 9.83 10.75 24.57
C ALA A 3 9.77 10.82 23.03
N ILE A 4 8.84 11.61 22.47
CA ILE A 4 8.66 11.74 21.02
C ILE A 4 9.75 12.62 20.39
N GLN A 5 10.28 13.61 21.13
CA GLN A 5 11.39 14.44 20.64
C GLN A 5 12.73 13.70 20.61
N VAL A 6 12.97 12.73 21.51
CA VAL A 6 14.24 11.98 21.56
C VAL A 6 14.39 11.03 20.36
N VAL A 7 13.29 10.46 19.87
CA VAL A 7 13.30 9.55 18.71
C VAL A 7 13.58 10.28 17.40
N ILE A 8 13.13 11.54 17.27
CA ILE A 8 13.42 12.39 16.10
C ILE A 8 14.88 12.86 16.12
N TYR A 9 15.43 13.21 17.29
CA TYR A 9 16.83 13.66 17.40
C TYR A 9 17.87 12.54 17.20
N LEU A 10 17.57 11.30 17.61
CA LEU A 10 18.51 10.17 17.42
C LEU A 10 18.54 9.62 15.99
N SER A 11 17.54 9.95 15.17
CA SER A 11 17.47 9.54 13.77
C SER A 11 18.38 10.36 12.84
N PHE A 12 18.81 11.56 13.26
CA PHE A 12 19.70 12.43 12.46
C PHE A 12 21.20 12.20 12.70
N LEU A 13 21.59 11.49 13.77
CA LEU A 13 23.01 11.34 14.12
C LEU A 13 23.72 10.11 13.51
N SER A 14 22.99 9.23 12.82
CA SER A 14 23.54 7.95 12.33
C SER A 14 23.95 7.92 10.85
N ILE A 15 23.97 9.06 10.15
CA ILE A 15 24.29 9.13 8.69
C ILE A 15 25.80 9.19 8.40
N THR A 16 26.69 9.09 9.39
CA THR A 16 28.15 9.11 9.15
C THR A 16 28.81 7.80 9.56
N THR A 17 28.72 6.78 8.71
CA THR A 17 29.69 5.68 8.72
C THR A 17 30.37 5.57 7.36
N SER A 18 31.67 5.83 7.41
CA SER A 18 32.64 5.96 6.33
C SER A 18 32.70 4.74 5.42
N PHE A 19 32.57 5.00 4.12
CA PHE A 19 32.85 4.04 3.06
C PHE A 19 34.38 3.80 3.00
N THR A 20 34.85 2.60 3.34
CA THR A 20 36.23 2.18 3.10
C THR A 20 36.27 1.23 1.91
N PRO A 21 36.99 1.57 0.81
CA PRO A 21 37.12 0.68 -0.33
C PRO A 21 38.22 -0.35 -0.03
N SER A 22 37.84 -1.63 0.06
CA SER A 22 38.80 -2.73 0.08
C SER A 22 39.11 -3.17 -1.35
N THR A 23 40.37 -3.04 -1.74
CA THR A 23 40.94 -3.44 -3.03
C THR A 23 40.84 -4.96 -3.22
N ILE A 24 40.03 -5.41 -4.17
CA ILE A 24 39.93 -6.83 -4.56
C ILE A 24 40.94 -7.12 -5.67
N SER A 25 41.87 -8.03 -5.38
CA SER A 25 42.79 -8.66 -6.34
C SER A 25 42.00 -9.61 -7.24
N SER A 26 42.13 -9.42 -8.56
CA SER A 26 41.49 -10.22 -9.59
C SER A 26 42.25 -11.53 -9.84
N ARG A 27 41.60 -12.67 -9.60
CA ARG A 27 42.02 -13.96 -10.19
C ARG A 27 40.91 -14.50 -11.07
N THR A 28 41.13 -14.36 -12.38
CA THR A 28 40.30 -14.89 -13.46
C THR A 28 40.40 -16.41 -13.50
N THR A 29 39.27 -17.10 -13.35
CA THR A 29 39.11 -18.45 -13.90
C THR A 29 37.77 -18.49 -14.62
N LYS A 30 37.83 -18.58 -15.95
CA LYS A 30 36.67 -18.67 -16.83
C LYS A 30 36.17 -20.11 -16.81
N THR A 31 34.99 -20.34 -16.25
CA THR A 31 34.22 -21.56 -16.50
C THR A 31 32.77 -21.17 -16.68
N THR A 32 32.37 -20.98 -17.94
CA THR A 32 31.00 -20.68 -18.36
C THR A 32 30.15 -21.93 -18.18
N THR A 33 29.62 -22.12 -16.96
CA THR A 33 28.49 -23.03 -16.71
C THR A 33 27.29 -22.15 -16.45
N THR A 34 26.31 -22.19 -17.36
CA THR A 34 24.99 -21.58 -17.18
C THR A 34 24.26 -22.32 -16.05
N GLN A 35 24.61 -22.00 -14.81
CA GLN A 35 23.84 -22.42 -13.65
C GLN A 35 22.63 -21.50 -13.52
N ARG A 36 21.43 -22.06 -13.68
CA ARG A 36 20.24 -21.49 -13.04
C ARG A 36 20.56 -21.42 -11.55
N LYS A 37 20.87 -20.24 -11.03
CA LYS A 37 21.04 -20.03 -9.58
C LYS A 37 19.79 -20.56 -8.91
N ALA A 38 19.92 -21.67 -8.19
CA ALA A 38 18.86 -22.10 -7.29
C ALA A 38 18.53 -20.92 -6.37
N PHE A 39 17.25 -20.73 -6.07
CA PHE A 39 16.83 -19.71 -5.13
C PHE A 39 17.44 -20.03 -3.76
N ASP A 40 18.47 -19.29 -3.38
CA ASP A 40 19.15 -19.49 -2.11
C ASP A 40 18.41 -18.72 -1.02
N ALA A 41 17.46 -19.41 -0.39
CA ALA A 41 16.68 -18.87 0.73
C ALA A 41 17.58 -18.46 1.91
N SER A 42 18.74 -19.08 2.09
CA SER A 42 19.67 -18.74 3.16
C SER A 42 20.37 -17.41 2.89
N ALA A 43 20.78 -17.15 1.66
CA ALA A 43 21.33 -15.84 1.28
C ALA A 43 20.30 -14.71 1.44
N VAL A 44 19.03 -14.97 1.12
CA VAL A 44 17.94 -14.01 1.31
C VAL A 44 17.73 -13.73 2.80
N ASP A 45 17.64 -14.76 3.64
CA ASP A 45 17.48 -14.58 5.08
C ASP A 45 18.66 -13.81 5.70
N ALA A 46 19.90 -14.14 5.32
CA ALA A 46 21.10 -13.43 5.75
C ALA A 46 21.09 -11.94 5.36
N PHE A 47 20.53 -11.60 4.19
CA PHE A 47 20.36 -10.21 3.78
C PHE A 47 19.36 -9.46 4.69
N TYR A 48 18.22 -10.07 5.02
CA TYR A 48 17.25 -9.47 5.94
C TYR A 48 17.79 -9.32 7.37
N GLN A 49 18.63 -10.24 7.82
CA GLN A 49 19.27 -10.13 9.13
C GLN A 49 20.36 -9.05 9.17
N SER A 50 21.21 -8.99 8.14
CA SER A 50 22.33 -8.04 8.10
C SER A 50 21.91 -6.61 7.79
N GLN A 51 20.88 -6.42 6.96
CA GLN A 51 20.42 -5.11 6.51
C GLN A 51 18.89 -5.00 6.53
N PRO A 52 18.24 -5.13 7.71
CA PRO A 52 16.77 -5.21 7.82
C PRO A 52 16.05 -3.99 7.24
N TYR A 53 16.61 -2.79 7.43
CA TYR A 53 16.02 -1.55 6.91
C TYR A 53 16.11 -1.43 5.39
N LEU A 54 17.26 -1.75 4.81
CA LEU A 54 17.42 -1.72 3.36
C LEU A 54 16.54 -2.79 2.71
N ALA A 55 16.52 -3.99 3.28
CA ALA A 55 15.70 -5.07 2.79
C ALA A 55 14.20 -4.73 2.86
N ALA A 56 13.74 -4.10 3.95
CA ALA A 56 12.38 -3.60 4.09
C ALA A 56 12.07 -2.49 3.08
N PHE A 57 12.97 -1.52 2.90
CA PHE A 57 12.82 -0.45 1.90
C PHE A 57 12.64 -1.01 0.49
N LEU A 58 13.53 -1.90 0.07
CA LEU A 58 13.51 -2.48 -1.27
C LEU A 58 12.24 -3.31 -1.48
N THR A 59 11.87 -4.13 -0.51
CA THR A 59 10.68 -4.99 -0.59
C THR A 59 9.40 -4.17 -0.71
N CYS A 60 9.21 -3.21 0.20
CA CYS A 60 8.00 -2.41 0.22
C CYS A 60 7.95 -1.42 -0.95
N GLY A 61 9.09 -0.87 -1.36
CA GLY A 61 9.20 0.00 -2.53
C GLY A 61 8.90 -0.73 -3.83
N VAL A 62 9.52 -1.90 -4.07
CA VAL A 62 9.23 -2.73 -5.25
C VAL A 62 7.78 -3.18 -5.27
N LYS A 63 7.23 -3.59 -4.11
CA LYS A 63 5.81 -3.92 -3.98
C LYS A 63 4.92 -2.74 -4.38
N ALA A 64 5.17 -1.55 -3.84
CA ALA A 64 4.35 -0.38 -4.08
C ALA A 64 4.43 0.08 -5.55
N GLY A 65 5.64 0.13 -6.13
CA GLY A 65 5.81 0.43 -7.55
C GLY A 65 5.16 -0.61 -8.46
N SER A 66 5.26 -1.90 -8.11
CA SER A 66 4.57 -2.97 -8.89
C SER A 66 3.06 -2.82 -8.84
N ALA A 67 2.50 -2.48 -7.68
CA ALA A 67 1.07 -2.25 -7.52
C ALA A 67 0.59 -1.04 -8.32
N ASP A 68 1.35 0.06 -8.31
CA ASP A 68 1.00 1.25 -9.09
C ASP A 68 1.14 1.02 -10.60
N PHE A 69 2.19 0.31 -11.04
CA PHE A 69 2.35 -0.11 -12.43
C PHE A 69 1.14 -0.91 -12.94
N VAL A 70 0.65 -1.85 -12.14
CA VAL A 70 -0.57 -2.62 -12.47
C VAL A 70 -1.80 -1.72 -12.49
N ALA A 71 -1.93 -0.80 -11.53
CA ALA A 71 -3.05 0.13 -11.46
C ALA A 71 -3.09 1.07 -12.68
N GLN A 72 -1.96 1.66 -13.08
CA GLN A 72 -1.88 2.53 -14.26
C GLN A 72 -2.23 1.77 -15.56
N LYS A 73 -1.77 0.51 -15.69
CA LYS A 73 -2.15 -0.35 -16.83
C LYS A 73 -3.64 -0.68 -16.86
N GLN A 74 -4.26 -0.91 -15.69
CA GLN A 74 -5.70 -1.13 -15.59
C GLN A 74 -6.49 0.13 -15.99
N GLN A 75 -6.06 1.31 -15.53
CA GLN A 75 -6.65 2.60 -15.90
C GLN A 75 -6.56 2.84 -17.42
N ALA A 76 -5.39 2.63 -18.03
CA ALA A 76 -5.20 2.75 -19.47
C ALA A 76 -6.07 1.76 -20.27
N SER A 77 -6.32 0.57 -19.73
CA SER A 77 -7.18 -0.45 -20.36
C SER A 77 -8.67 -0.10 -20.26
N GLN A 78 -9.10 0.58 -19.20
CA GLN A 78 -10.46 1.06 -19.02
C GLN A 78 -10.75 2.27 -19.92
N ALA A 79 -9.84 3.25 -19.99
CA ALA A 79 -9.96 4.41 -20.88
C ALA A 79 -10.11 4.01 -22.37
N LYS A 80 -9.38 2.98 -22.81
CA LYS A 80 -9.51 2.43 -24.18
C LYS A 80 -10.87 1.80 -24.47
N LYS A 81 -11.59 1.31 -23.46
CA LYS A 81 -12.93 0.74 -23.62
C LYS A 81 -14.03 1.81 -23.68
N GLU A 82 -13.78 2.98 -23.13
CA GLU A 82 -14.74 4.08 -23.01
C GLU A 82 -14.64 5.10 -24.15
N GLU A 83 -14.02 4.73 -25.29
CA GLU A 83 -13.84 5.59 -26.49
C GLU A 83 -13.22 6.97 -26.21
N SER A 84 -12.62 7.15 -25.03
CA SER A 84 -11.90 8.38 -24.67
C SER A 84 -10.54 8.33 -25.36
N GLN A 85 -10.38 9.12 -26.43
CA GLN A 85 -9.17 9.22 -27.27
C GLN A 85 -7.97 9.89 -26.56
N GLY A 86 -7.71 9.54 -25.30
CA GLY A 86 -6.49 9.94 -24.60
C GLY A 86 -5.52 8.77 -24.55
N GLU A 87 -4.31 8.92 -25.10
CA GLU A 87 -3.21 8.02 -24.78
C GLU A 87 -2.87 8.21 -23.30
N CYS A 88 -3.27 7.28 -22.44
CA CYS A 88 -2.77 7.25 -21.06
C CYS A 88 -1.29 6.88 -21.09
N GLU A 89 -0.42 7.90 -21.10
CA GLU A 89 1.01 7.73 -20.90
C GLU A 89 1.29 7.18 -19.50
N PHE A 90 2.33 6.35 -19.38
CA PHE A 90 2.75 5.82 -18.09
C PHE A 90 3.43 6.92 -17.26
N ASP A 91 2.85 7.24 -16.11
CA ASP A 91 3.38 8.25 -15.19
C ASP A 91 4.51 7.65 -14.34
N VAL A 92 5.74 7.86 -14.80
CA VAL A 92 6.97 7.44 -14.11
C VAL A 92 7.15 8.18 -12.79
N SER A 93 6.75 9.46 -12.72
CA SER A 93 6.90 10.30 -11.52
C SER A 93 6.05 9.76 -10.38
N ARG A 94 4.78 9.46 -10.68
CA ARG A 94 3.86 8.79 -9.75
C ARG A 94 4.40 7.43 -9.29
N ASN A 95 4.87 6.60 -10.22
CA ASN A 95 5.38 5.28 -9.88
C ASN A 95 6.63 5.35 -8.98
N LEU A 96 7.55 6.28 -9.26
CA LEU A 96 8.72 6.52 -8.41
C LEU A 96 8.30 7.00 -7.02
N ALA A 97 7.30 7.87 -6.95
CA ALA A 97 6.81 8.38 -5.68
C ALA A 97 6.11 7.29 -4.85
N PHE A 98 5.39 6.34 -5.47
CA PHE A 98 4.89 5.13 -4.80
C PHE A 98 6.02 4.21 -4.32
N LEU A 99 7.09 4.06 -5.10
CA LEU A 99 8.26 3.30 -4.70
C LEU A 99 8.93 3.92 -3.46
N VAL A 100 9.16 5.24 -3.47
CA VAL A 100 9.77 5.96 -2.34
C VAL A 100 8.86 5.94 -1.11
N TYR A 101 7.56 6.19 -1.29
CA TYR A 101 6.58 6.09 -0.21
C TYR A 101 6.56 4.68 0.40
N GLY A 102 6.43 3.65 -0.45
CA GLY A 102 6.45 2.25 -0.02
C GLY A 102 7.72 1.91 0.74
N GLY A 103 8.88 2.34 0.25
CA GLY A 103 10.16 2.06 0.88
C GLY A 103 10.37 2.79 2.21
N LEU A 104 10.12 4.10 2.26
CA LEU A 104 10.36 4.90 3.47
C LEU A 104 9.31 4.64 4.56
N TRP A 105 8.03 4.70 4.18
CA TRP A 105 6.93 4.56 5.13
C TRP A 105 6.68 3.09 5.49
N GLN A 106 6.32 2.27 4.50
CA GLN A 106 5.95 0.86 4.74
C GLN A 106 7.17 -0.03 4.95
N GLY A 107 8.35 0.37 4.47
CA GLY A 107 9.61 -0.34 4.69
C GLY A 107 10.27 0.11 6.00
N ILE A 108 11.00 1.22 5.95
CA ILE A 108 11.89 1.66 7.03
C ILE A 108 11.12 2.00 8.32
N PHE A 109 10.11 2.86 8.22
CA PHE A 109 9.39 3.32 9.41
C PHE A 109 8.63 2.18 10.08
N GLN A 110 7.93 1.35 9.31
CA GLN A 110 7.25 0.16 9.85
C GLN A 110 8.23 -0.85 10.46
N GLN A 111 9.40 -1.07 9.85
CA GLN A 111 10.44 -1.93 10.41
C GLN A 111 10.96 -1.40 11.76
N CYS A 112 11.11 -0.07 11.89
CA CYS A 112 11.50 0.57 13.14
C CYS A 112 10.45 0.35 14.25
N LEU A 113 9.16 0.47 13.91
CA LEU A 113 8.08 0.18 14.87
C LEU A 113 8.17 -1.26 15.40
N TYR A 114 8.36 -2.23 14.50
CA TYR A 114 8.36 -3.66 14.86
C TYR A 114 9.64 -4.13 15.55
N LEU A 115 10.80 -3.55 15.23
CA LEU A 115 12.07 -3.93 15.83
C LEU A 115 12.37 -3.19 17.14
N HIS A 116 11.92 -1.94 17.27
CA HIS A 116 12.33 -1.09 18.40
C HIS A 116 11.15 -0.65 19.27
N LEU A 117 10.10 -0.08 18.67
CA LEU A 117 9.03 0.51 19.49
C LEU A 117 8.19 -0.57 20.20
N TYR A 118 7.70 -1.56 19.46
CA TYR A 118 6.79 -2.56 20.00
C TYR A 118 7.45 -3.45 21.07
N PRO A 119 8.70 -3.92 20.89
CA PRO A 119 9.40 -4.65 21.95
C PRO A 119 9.63 -3.83 23.22
N VAL A 120 9.83 -2.51 23.11
CA VAL A 120 9.99 -1.63 24.27
C VAL A 120 8.66 -1.40 25.00
N LEU A 121 7.54 -1.30 24.26
CA LEU A 121 6.22 -1.05 24.85
C LEU A 121 5.57 -2.31 25.43
N PHE A 122 5.75 -3.47 24.78
CA PHE A 122 4.98 -4.69 25.05
C PHE A 122 5.85 -5.91 25.36
N GLY A 123 7.17 -5.75 25.40
CA GLY A 123 8.14 -6.82 25.62
C GLY A 123 8.64 -7.46 24.32
N ALA A 124 9.91 -7.89 24.34
CA ALA A 124 10.55 -8.52 23.18
C ALA A 124 10.18 -10.01 23.03
N SER A 125 9.80 -10.68 24.12
CA SER A 125 9.44 -12.09 24.12
C SER A 125 8.03 -12.30 23.60
N PRO A 126 7.78 -13.28 22.70
CA PRO A 126 6.47 -13.54 22.12
C PRO A 126 5.56 -14.30 23.09
N THR A 127 5.23 -13.70 24.23
CA THR A 127 4.19 -14.21 25.13
C THR A 127 2.81 -13.91 24.54
N LEU A 128 1.78 -14.68 24.92
CA LEU A 128 0.41 -14.44 24.46
C LEU A 128 -0.06 -13.02 24.78
N GLU A 129 0.32 -12.50 25.94
CA GLU A 129 0.04 -11.12 26.35
C GLU A 129 0.75 -10.10 25.43
N SER A 130 2.06 -10.25 25.20
CA SER A 130 2.82 -9.37 24.34
C SER A 130 2.28 -9.36 22.90
N ILE A 131 1.93 -10.53 22.37
CA ILE A 131 1.33 -10.67 21.03
C ILE A 131 -0.02 -9.97 20.99
N ALA A 132 -0.91 -10.23 21.96
CA ALA A 132 -2.23 -9.61 22.00
C ALA A 132 -2.14 -8.08 22.09
N CYS A 133 -1.24 -7.55 22.92
CA CYS A 133 -1.01 -6.11 23.04
C CYS A 133 -0.44 -5.50 21.75
N GLN A 134 0.55 -6.14 21.12
CA GLN A 134 1.13 -5.68 19.85
C GLN A 134 0.08 -5.68 18.72
N VAL A 135 -0.72 -6.75 18.61
CA VAL A 135 -1.81 -6.85 17.62
C VAL A 135 -2.86 -5.78 17.87
N ALA A 136 -3.33 -5.62 19.11
CA ALA A 136 -4.33 -4.62 19.46
C ALA A 136 -3.82 -3.21 19.16
N PHE A 137 -2.57 -2.90 19.52
CA PHE A 137 -1.97 -1.60 19.23
C PHE A 137 -1.81 -1.37 17.72
N ASP A 138 -1.32 -2.36 16.97
CA ASP A 138 -1.14 -2.23 15.53
C ASP A 138 -2.47 -2.05 14.78
N VAL A 139 -3.49 -2.86 15.12
CA VAL A 139 -4.77 -2.87 14.42
C VAL A 139 -5.68 -1.72 14.86
N LEU A 140 -5.64 -1.30 16.13
CA LEU A 140 -6.57 -0.28 16.64
C LEU A 140 -5.96 1.12 16.68
N ILE A 141 -4.63 1.24 16.81
CA ILE A 141 -3.95 2.53 16.93
C ILE A 141 -3.15 2.80 15.67
N THR A 142 -2.09 2.03 15.41
CA THR A 142 -1.16 2.30 14.29
C THR A 142 -1.88 2.28 12.94
N GLY A 143 -2.72 1.30 12.68
CA GLY A 143 -3.46 1.19 11.43
C GLY A 143 -4.40 2.38 11.20
N PRO A 144 -5.44 2.57 12.04
CA PRO A 144 -6.46 3.59 11.85
C PRO A 144 -5.96 5.03 12.05
N ILE A 145 -4.98 5.26 12.92
CA ILE A 145 -4.54 6.64 13.22
C ILE A 145 -3.39 7.06 12.31
N LEU A 146 -2.58 6.10 11.84
CA LEU A 146 -1.34 6.40 11.15
C LEU A 146 -1.31 5.83 9.74
N CYS A 147 -1.47 4.52 9.58
CA CYS A 147 -1.27 3.86 8.29
C CYS A 147 -2.35 4.23 7.25
N ILE A 148 -3.63 4.08 7.61
CA ILE A 148 -4.74 4.31 6.69
C ILE A 148 -4.86 5.80 6.32
N PRO A 149 -4.84 6.77 7.27
CA PRO A 149 -4.90 8.19 6.94
C PRO A 149 -3.77 8.63 6.00
N VAL A 150 -2.53 8.22 6.30
CA VAL A 150 -1.37 8.54 5.43
C VAL A 150 -1.56 7.94 4.04
N SER A 151 -2.05 6.70 3.92
CA SER A 151 -2.30 6.09 2.61
C SER A 151 -3.37 6.83 1.80
N TYR A 152 -4.43 7.34 2.44
CA TYR A 152 -5.48 8.11 1.78
C TYR A 152 -4.98 9.50 1.36
N SER A 153 -4.17 10.15 2.19
CA SER A 153 -3.54 11.43 1.86
C SER A 153 -2.61 11.29 0.65
N VAL A 154 -1.73 10.29 0.67
CA VAL A 154 -0.81 10.02 -0.44
C VAL A 154 -1.58 9.69 -1.72
N LYS A 155 -2.63 8.87 -1.63
CA LYS A 155 -3.52 8.58 -2.77
C LYS A 155 -4.16 9.85 -3.34
N SER A 156 -4.64 10.74 -2.47
CA SER A 156 -5.28 12.00 -2.86
C SER A 156 -4.30 12.95 -3.56
N MET A 157 -3.07 13.08 -3.03
CA MET A 157 -2.01 13.90 -3.62
C MET A 157 -1.65 13.45 -5.04
N PHE A 158 -1.57 12.14 -5.27
CA PHE A 158 -1.31 11.62 -6.61
C PHE A 158 -2.51 11.74 -7.55
N ALA A 159 -3.73 11.57 -7.03
CA ALA A 159 -4.94 11.75 -7.83
C ALA A 159 -5.10 13.21 -8.31
N SER A 160 -4.71 14.18 -7.49
CA SER A 160 -4.75 15.59 -7.86
C SER A 160 -3.49 16.09 -8.60
N GLY A 161 -2.43 15.29 -8.68
CA GLY A 161 -1.15 15.71 -9.28
C GLY A 161 -0.41 16.80 -8.48
N GLU A 162 -0.82 17.04 -7.23
CA GLU A 162 -0.36 18.17 -6.42
C GLU A 162 -0.05 17.74 -4.99
N VAL A 163 1.10 18.20 -4.48
CA VAL A 163 1.53 18.02 -3.09
C VAL A 163 1.09 19.24 -2.29
N SER A 164 -0.20 19.31 -1.94
CA SER A 164 -0.79 20.43 -1.20
C SER A 164 -1.50 19.96 0.08
N LEU A 165 -1.65 20.87 1.05
CA LEU A 165 -2.43 20.61 2.27
C LEU A 165 -3.90 20.28 1.94
N GLU A 166 -4.44 20.91 0.90
CA GLU A 166 -5.80 20.62 0.42
C GLU A 166 -5.93 19.19 -0.09
N ALA A 167 -4.92 18.67 -0.80
CA ALA A 167 -4.93 17.28 -1.24
C ALA A 167 -4.90 16.31 -0.04
N VAL A 168 -4.11 16.62 0.99
CA VAL A 168 -4.10 15.84 2.24
C VAL A 168 -5.48 15.89 2.92
N GLU A 169 -6.08 17.07 3.03
CA GLU A 169 -7.40 17.23 3.65
C GLU A 169 -8.48 16.44 2.91
N ARG A 170 -8.53 16.52 1.57
CA ARG A 170 -9.43 15.70 0.74
C ARG A 170 -9.24 14.21 1.00
N GLY A 171 -7.99 13.75 1.11
CA GLY A 171 -7.66 12.36 1.44
C GLY A 171 -8.23 11.94 2.81
N LEU A 172 -8.06 12.78 3.82
CA LEU A 172 -8.60 12.54 5.17
C LEU A 172 -10.13 12.56 5.19
N GLN A 173 -10.77 13.48 4.46
CA GLN A 173 -12.23 13.52 4.34
C GLN A 173 -12.77 12.24 3.69
N HIS A 174 -12.10 11.73 2.65
CA HIS A 174 -12.44 10.45 2.03
C HIS A 174 -12.27 9.27 3.00
N TYR A 175 -11.20 9.27 3.79
CA TYR A 175 -10.99 8.27 4.83
C TYR A 175 -12.12 8.26 5.87
N TRP A 176 -12.47 9.43 6.41
CA TRP A 176 -13.57 9.58 7.36
C TRP A 176 -14.90 9.10 6.80
N ARG A 177 -15.18 9.43 5.53
CA ARG A 177 -16.37 8.94 4.83
C ARG A 177 -16.37 7.42 4.69
N ASP A 178 -15.27 6.81 4.27
CA ASP A 178 -15.20 5.36 4.06
C ASP A 178 -15.29 4.57 5.36
N ILE A 179 -14.76 5.09 6.48
CA ILE A 179 -14.98 4.49 7.81
C ILE A 179 -16.46 4.48 8.17
N THR A 180 -17.10 5.64 8.06
CA THR A 180 -18.46 5.87 8.57
C THR A 180 -19.52 5.20 7.70
N THR A 181 -19.30 5.13 6.38
CA THR A 181 -20.32 4.68 5.43
C THR A 181 -20.09 3.27 4.87
N LYS A 182 -18.84 2.79 4.78
CA LYS A 182 -18.51 1.54 4.06
C LYS A 182 -18.02 0.41 4.95
N GLY A 183 -18.05 0.59 6.27
CA GLY A 183 -17.60 -0.45 7.21
C GLY A 183 -16.14 -0.83 7.03
N LEU A 184 -15.28 0.10 6.58
CA LEU A 184 -13.87 -0.12 6.27
C LEU A 184 -13.14 -0.84 7.41
N MET A 185 -13.44 -0.49 8.66
CA MET A 185 -12.80 -1.07 9.85
C MET A 185 -13.13 -2.55 10.05
N LYS A 186 -14.32 -3.01 9.62
CA LYS A 186 -14.70 -4.43 9.72
C LYS A 186 -13.90 -5.27 8.74
N THR A 187 -13.79 -4.81 7.49
CA THR A 187 -12.98 -5.46 6.45
C THR A 187 -11.49 -5.39 6.78
N TYR A 188 -11.03 -4.26 7.31
CA TYR A 188 -9.66 -4.10 7.78
C TYR A 188 -9.36 -5.09 8.90
N GLY A 189 -10.18 -5.11 9.96
CA GLY A 189 -9.98 -5.98 11.12
C GLY A 189 -10.01 -7.47 10.76
N SER A 190 -10.89 -7.91 9.85
CA SER A 190 -10.98 -9.33 9.48
C SER A 190 -9.73 -9.89 8.81
N ILE A 191 -8.89 -9.03 8.23
CA ILE A 191 -7.65 -9.42 7.54
C ILE A 191 -6.45 -9.16 8.42
N TRP A 192 -6.41 -7.97 9.01
CA TRP A 192 -5.22 -7.50 9.72
C TRP A 192 -5.08 -8.10 11.11
N VAL A 193 -6.18 -8.44 11.80
CA VAL A 193 -6.08 -9.18 13.08
C VAL A 193 -5.39 -10.54 12.89
N PRO A 194 -5.87 -11.45 12.02
CA PRO A 194 -5.20 -12.75 11.87
C PRO A 194 -3.80 -12.62 11.28
N ALA A 195 -3.59 -11.69 10.33
CA ALA A 195 -2.25 -11.44 9.79
C ALA A 195 -1.28 -10.98 10.88
N GLN A 196 -1.67 -10.03 11.74
CA GLN A 196 -0.78 -9.53 12.79
C GLN A 196 -0.56 -10.53 13.91
N CYS A 197 -1.53 -11.40 14.22
CA CYS A 197 -1.30 -12.54 15.12
C CYS A 197 -0.16 -13.43 14.61
N LEU A 198 -0.10 -13.70 13.30
CA LEU A 198 1.00 -14.45 12.68
C LEU A 198 2.30 -13.64 12.67
N THR A 199 2.25 -12.35 12.33
CA THR A 199 3.41 -11.46 12.30
C THR A 199 4.14 -11.42 13.64
N PHE A 200 3.42 -11.22 14.76
CA PHE A 200 4.04 -11.08 16.08
C PHE A 200 4.25 -12.41 16.80
N GLY A 201 3.45 -13.43 16.48
CA GLY A 201 3.54 -14.74 17.13
C GLY A 201 4.48 -15.75 16.47
N VAL A 202 4.59 -15.73 15.13
CA VAL A 202 5.31 -16.77 14.37
C VAL A 202 6.48 -16.18 13.58
N VAL A 203 6.32 -15.00 12.99
CA VAL A 203 7.32 -14.45 12.07
C VAL A 203 8.49 -13.83 12.83
N PRO A 204 9.75 -14.20 12.50
CA PRO A 204 10.93 -13.59 13.08
C PRO A 204 10.98 -12.06 12.87
N PRO A 205 11.49 -11.26 13.81
CA PRO A 205 11.42 -9.80 13.75
C PRO A 205 11.95 -9.17 12.47
N HIS A 206 13.03 -9.71 11.88
CA HIS A 206 13.62 -9.20 10.64
C HIS A 206 12.79 -9.48 9.38
N LEU A 207 11.85 -10.44 9.43
CA LEU A 207 10.99 -10.81 8.29
C LEU A 207 9.56 -10.26 8.40
N ARG A 208 9.19 -9.62 9.53
CA ARG A 208 7.82 -9.16 9.79
C ARG A 208 7.28 -8.22 8.71
N VAL A 209 8.08 -7.24 8.27
CA VAL A 209 7.65 -6.29 7.22
C VAL A 209 7.48 -6.99 5.87
N VAL A 210 8.32 -7.97 5.53
CA VAL A 210 8.19 -8.75 4.28
C VAL A 210 6.90 -9.55 4.27
N PHE A 211 6.61 -10.22 5.39
CA PHE A 211 5.37 -10.97 5.56
C PHE A 211 4.15 -10.06 5.40
N VAL A 212 4.13 -8.92 6.10
CA VAL A 212 3.07 -7.92 6.00
C VAL A 212 2.96 -7.35 4.56
N ALA A 213 4.08 -7.11 3.90
CA ALA A 213 4.12 -6.67 2.51
C ALA A 213 3.51 -7.70 1.55
N ALA A 214 3.79 -8.99 1.75
CA ALA A 214 3.22 -10.07 0.96
C ALA A 214 1.70 -10.20 1.16
N VAL A 215 1.22 -10.16 2.42
CA VAL A 215 -0.23 -10.15 2.73
C VAL A 215 -0.92 -8.95 2.08
N SER A 216 -0.30 -7.76 2.17
CA SER A 216 -0.82 -6.54 1.54
C SER A 216 -0.94 -6.66 0.01
N PHE A 217 0.07 -7.25 -0.63
CA PHE A 217 0.10 -7.41 -2.08
C PHE A 217 -0.99 -8.36 -2.56
N PHE A 218 -1.17 -9.48 -1.85
CA PHE A 218 -2.22 -10.44 -2.16
C PHE A 218 -3.61 -9.83 -1.98
N TRP A 219 -3.81 -9.04 -0.92
CA TRP A 219 -5.06 -8.33 -0.67
C TRP A 219 -5.44 -7.39 -1.82
N VAL A 220 -4.51 -6.51 -2.23
CA VAL A 220 -4.74 -5.56 -3.32
C VAL A 220 -5.03 -6.29 -4.63
N THR A 221 -4.27 -7.35 -4.92
CA THR A 221 -4.47 -8.16 -6.15
C THR A 221 -5.82 -8.87 -6.17
N ARG A 222 -6.24 -9.46 -5.04
CA ARG A 222 -7.55 -10.11 -4.87
C ARG A 222 -8.70 -9.13 -5.04
N LEU A 223 -8.61 -7.94 -4.44
CA LEU A 223 -9.64 -6.91 -4.59
C LEU A 223 -9.76 -6.45 -6.05
N SER A 224 -8.63 -6.24 -6.74
CA SER A 224 -8.64 -5.89 -8.16
C SER A 224 -9.28 -6.99 -9.02
N ALA A 225 -8.99 -8.26 -8.75
CA ALA A 225 -9.58 -9.37 -9.48
C ALA A 225 -11.10 -9.43 -9.32
N ILE A 226 -11.61 -9.34 -8.08
CA ILE A 226 -13.06 -9.37 -7.80
C ILE A 226 -13.78 -8.18 -8.43
N SER A 227 -13.19 -6.98 -8.33
CA SER A 227 -13.75 -5.75 -8.92
C SER A 227 -13.81 -5.82 -10.45
N SER A 228 -12.90 -6.56 -11.08
CA SER A 228 -12.87 -6.76 -12.54
C SER A 228 -13.80 -7.87 -13.04
N SER A 229 -14.25 -8.75 -12.14
CA SER A 229 -15.03 -9.95 -12.47
C SER A 229 -16.53 -9.79 -12.28
N LEU A 230 -17.06 -8.59 -11.98
CA LEU A 230 -18.50 -8.36 -11.99
C LEU A 230 -18.99 -8.41 -13.44
N PRO A 231 -19.74 -9.46 -13.83
CA PRO A 231 -20.29 -9.56 -15.17
C PRO A 231 -21.41 -8.53 -15.28
N LEU A 232 -21.41 -7.77 -16.37
CA LEU A 232 -22.59 -7.11 -16.91
C LEU A 232 -23.66 -8.21 -17.06
N SER A 233 -24.59 -8.27 -16.11
CA SER A 233 -25.80 -9.06 -16.27
C SER A 233 -26.52 -8.46 -17.46
N SER A 234 -26.41 -9.16 -18.58
CA SER A 234 -27.14 -8.98 -19.81
C SER A 234 -28.64 -8.96 -19.52
N THR A 235 -29.22 -7.77 -19.34
CA THR A 235 -30.66 -7.59 -19.54
C THR A 235 -30.86 -7.27 -21.02
N THR A 236 -30.97 -8.31 -21.83
CA THR A 236 -31.63 -8.20 -23.14
C THR A 236 -32.62 -9.34 -23.28
N ALA A 237 -33.89 -8.93 -23.31
CA ALA A 237 -35.07 -9.58 -23.87
C ALA A 237 -35.64 -10.85 -23.21
N ALA A 238 -36.70 -10.65 -22.42
CA ALA A 238 -37.93 -11.43 -22.58
C ALA A 238 -39.13 -10.47 -22.46
N SER A 239 -39.85 -10.32 -23.56
CA SER A 239 -41.13 -9.62 -23.65
C SER A 239 -42.18 -10.32 -22.79
N ALA A 240 -42.88 -9.59 -21.93
CA ALA A 240 -44.28 -9.86 -21.61
C ALA A 240 -44.94 -8.61 -21.02
N SER A 241 -45.86 -8.05 -21.80
CA SER A 241 -47.05 -7.28 -21.39
C SER A 241 -46.92 -6.06 -20.46
N MET A 242 -47.04 -4.87 -21.07
CA MET A 242 -47.75 -3.70 -20.49
C MET A 242 -49.25 -4.01 -20.32
N PRO A 243 -50.03 -3.31 -19.45
CA PRO A 243 -50.40 -1.88 -19.61
C PRO A 243 -50.69 -1.12 -18.27
N PRO A 244 -51.32 0.09 -18.24
CA PRO A 244 -50.90 1.37 -18.81
C PRO A 244 -51.04 2.60 -17.84
N PHE A 245 -50.54 3.77 -18.25
CA PHE A 245 -50.79 5.14 -17.72
C PHE A 245 -50.24 5.46 -16.31
N THR A 246 -49.48 6.54 -16.05
CA THR A 246 -49.80 7.94 -16.36
C THR A 246 -48.55 8.82 -16.32
N LEU A 247 -48.43 9.68 -17.33
CA LEU A 247 -47.50 10.80 -17.44
C LEU A 247 -47.65 11.81 -16.28
N LEU A 248 -46.54 12.22 -15.69
CA LEU A 248 -46.39 13.61 -15.23
C LEU A 248 -44.95 14.08 -15.41
N ARG A 249 -44.70 14.56 -16.65
CA ARG A 249 -43.74 15.60 -16.95
C ARG A 249 -44.13 16.83 -16.13
N LEU A 250 -43.26 17.30 -15.25
CA LEU A 250 -43.15 18.73 -14.98
C LEU A 250 -41.79 19.20 -15.45
N CYS A 251 -41.83 19.81 -16.63
CA CYS A 251 -40.83 20.70 -17.16
C CYS A 251 -40.86 21.99 -16.34
N GLY A 252 -39.70 22.47 -15.93
CA GLY A 252 -39.49 23.76 -15.30
C GLY A 252 -38.04 24.16 -15.52
N ASP A 253 -37.81 24.84 -16.63
CA ASP A 253 -36.53 25.26 -17.20
C ASP A 253 -35.72 26.20 -16.30
N ALA A 254 -34.37 26.06 -16.32
CA ALA A 254 -33.40 27.12 -16.66
C ALA A 254 -31.92 26.66 -16.50
N GLN A 255 -31.27 26.34 -17.64
CA GLN A 255 -29.90 26.68 -18.16
C GLN A 255 -28.73 27.13 -17.21
N PRO A 256 -27.45 27.15 -17.65
CA PRO A 256 -26.59 26.10 -18.22
C PRO A 256 -25.09 26.21 -17.77
N GLU A 257 -24.47 25.23 -17.11
CA GLU A 257 -22.99 25.19 -17.02
C GLU A 257 -22.51 23.72 -17.08
N SER A 258 -21.94 23.33 -18.22
CA SER A 258 -20.48 23.19 -18.39
C SER A 258 -19.90 21.99 -17.63
N ARG A 259 -19.97 20.79 -18.23
CA ARG A 259 -18.78 20.07 -18.73
C ARG A 259 -17.53 20.21 -17.82
N ALA A 260 -17.49 19.52 -16.68
CA ALA A 260 -16.23 19.41 -15.91
C ALA A 260 -16.11 18.20 -14.95
N TYR A 261 -16.98 17.18 -15.02
CA TYR A 261 -16.96 16.11 -14.00
C TYR A 261 -17.03 14.71 -14.59
N GLN A 262 -16.12 14.41 -15.53
CA GLN A 262 -15.93 13.04 -15.98
C GLN A 262 -14.47 12.59 -16.04
N GLN A 263 -13.58 13.26 -15.30
CA GLN A 263 -12.25 12.75 -14.98
C GLN A 263 -11.82 13.35 -13.64
N LEU A 264 -11.92 12.59 -12.56
CA LEU A 264 -11.04 12.58 -11.38
C LEU A 264 -11.28 11.29 -10.58
#